data_AF-A0A922M7Y9-F1
#
_entry.id   AF-A0A922M7Y9-F1
#
_cell.length_a   1.000
_cell.length_b   1.000
_cell.length_c   1.000
_cell.angle_alpha   90.00
_cell.angle_beta   90.00
_cell.angle_gamma   90.00
#
_symmetry.space_group_name_H-M   'P 1'
#
loop_
_entity.id
_entity.type
_entity.pdbx_description
1 polymer ?
#
loop_
_entity_poly.entity_id
_entity_poly.type
_entity_poly.pdbx_seq_one_letter_code
_entity_poly.pdbx_strand_id
1 'polypeptide(L)'
;MVGAGIKKMNQTCKPLSSILPPSITWIQDRAECFDPNTNLVVTGNGDKIYYEYMVVAVGIRNDYDKVIGLEQALDNPNCPVSTIYSPMYCSKTWDNIKNFSGGHALFTFPVKGGKCSGAAVKIMFLAQDYWKKVSFDSETDKKYLHTFIHGSQEGYFQGASASYPGLQLLVFKTD
;
A
#
# COMPACT_ATOMS: atom_id res chain seq x y z
N MET A 1 -3.47 -12.79 4.84
CA MET A 1 -3.60 -11.61 3.96
C MET A 1 -5.05 -11.16 4.00
N VAL A 2 -5.33 -9.86 4.19
CA VAL A 2 -6.71 -9.33 4.28
C VAL A 2 -7.45 -9.45 2.95
N GLY A 3 -6.82 -9.05 1.85
CA GLY A 3 -7.43 -9.11 0.50
C GLY A 3 -7.76 -10.50 -0.01
N ALA A 4 -7.35 -11.57 0.68
CA ALA A 4 -7.69 -12.96 0.38
C ALA A 4 -8.64 -13.59 1.43
N GLY A 5 -9.24 -12.78 2.31
CA GLY A 5 -10.18 -13.25 3.33
C GLY A 5 -9.58 -14.01 4.52
N ILE A 6 -8.25 -14.22 4.57
CA ILE A 6 -7.58 -15.04 5.61
C ILE A 6 -7.53 -14.34 6.98
N LYS A 7 -7.47 -13.00 6.99
CA LYS A 7 -7.41 -12.18 8.22
C LYS A 7 -8.32 -10.97 8.07
N LYS A 8 -8.84 -10.45 9.19
CA LYS A 8 -9.58 -9.19 9.24
C LYS A 8 -8.63 -8.00 9.42
N MET A 9 -9.01 -6.83 8.92
CA MET A 9 -8.19 -5.62 8.98
C MET A 9 -7.84 -5.19 10.42
N ASN A 10 -8.79 -5.32 11.36
CA ASN A 10 -8.54 -4.99 12.76
C ASN A 10 -7.49 -5.89 13.45
N GLN A 11 -7.13 -7.03 12.85
CA GLN A 11 -6.09 -7.93 13.36
C GLN A 11 -4.70 -7.54 12.87
N THR A 12 -4.57 -6.54 12.00
CA THR A 12 -3.29 -6.16 11.37
C THR A 12 -2.74 -4.83 11.88
N CYS A 13 -3.40 -4.19 12.83
CA CYS A 13 -2.99 -2.90 13.39
C CYS A 13 -3.04 -2.90 14.92
N LYS A 14 -2.18 -2.09 15.53
CA LYS A 14 -2.19 -1.76 16.95
C LYS A 14 -1.96 -0.25 17.09
N PRO A 15 -2.46 0.39 18.17
CA PRO A 15 -2.08 1.76 18.50
C PRO A 15 -0.57 1.89 18.63
N LEU A 16 0.04 2.91 18.02
CA LEU A 16 1.49 3.11 18.06
C LEU A 16 1.99 3.30 19.50
N SER A 17 1.25 4.04 20.32
CA SER A 17 1.55 4.22 21.75
C SER A 17 1.67 2.91 22.53
N SER A 18 0.96 1.84 22.13
CA SER A 18 1.00 0.54 22.81
C SER A 18 2.25 -0.28 22.50
N ILE A 19 3.02 0.10 21.47
CA ILE A 19 4.21 -0.63 21.02
C ILE A 19 5.50 0.16 21.16
N LEU A 20 5.43 1.45 21.48
CA LEU A 20 6.61 2.28 21.73
C LEU A 20 7.21 1.93 23.10
N PRO A 21 8.54 1.71 23.17
CA PRO A 21 9.24 1.61 24.45
C PRO A 21 9.01 2.85 25.33
N PRO A 22 8.93 2.70 26.67
CA PRO A 22 8.65 3.81 27.58
C PRO A 22 9.65 4.98 27.52
N SER A 23 10.89 4.74 27.09
CA SER A 23 11.94 5.75 26.99
C SER A 23 11.88 6.60 25.73
N ILE A 24 10.97 6.32 24.79
CA ILE A 24 10.87 7.07 23.53
C ILE A 24 9.92 8.24 23.69
N THR A 25 10.40 9.43 23.31
CA THR A 25 9.53 10.59 23.11
C THR A 25 8.79 10.45 21.77
N TRP A 26 7.46 10.33 21.81
CA TRP A 26 6.64 10.27 20.60
C TRP A 26 6.18 11.65 20.17
N ILE A 27 6.77 12.17 19.10
CA ILE A 27 6.35 13.42 18.46
C ILE A 27 5.25 13.08 17.43
N GLN A 28 4.00 13.43 17.74
CA GLN A 28 2.83 13.17 16.89
C GLN A 28 2.64 14.29 15.85
N ASP A 29 3.65 14.50 15.01
CA ASP A 29 3.60 15.44 13.89
C ASP A 29 4.27 14.81 12.66
N ARG A 30 4.07 15.41 11.49
CA ARG A 30 4.79 15.05 10.28
C ARG A 30 6.15 15.75 10.22
N ALA A 31 7.19 15.09 9.73
CA ALA A 31 8.36 15.79 9.18
C ALA A 31 7.96 16.43 7.85
N GLU A 32 8.22 17.73 7.73
CA GLU A 32 7.99 18.49 6.50
C GLU A 32 9.29 18.54 5.66
N CYS A 33 10.41 18.81 6.30
CA CYS A 33 11.73 18.77 5.68
C CYS A 33 12.83 18.52 6.71
N PHE A 34 14.03 18.17 6.25
CA PHE A 34 15.22 18.06 7.09
C PHE A 34 16.43 18.68 6.39
N ASP A 35 17.33 19.25 7.18
CA ASP A 35 18.63 19.78 6.72
C ASP A 35 19.75 18.98 7.42
N PRO A 36 20.44 18.10 6.68
CA PRO A 36 21.53 17.30 7.22
C PRO A 36 22.80 18.11 7.53
N ASN A 37 22.96 19.32 6.98
CA ASN A 37 24.14 20.15 7.25
C ASN A 37 24.06 20.80 8.64
N THR A 38 22.85 21.09 9.10
CA THR A 38 22.60 21.69 10.42
C THR A 38 21.99 20.72 11.42
N ASN A 39 21.91 19.44 11.06
CA ASN A 39 21.24 18.38 11.82
C ASN A 39 19.85 18.77 12.33
N LEU A 40 18.99 19.24 11.43
CA LEU A 40 17.68 19.80 11.76
C LEU A 40 16.57 19.05 11.04
N VAL A 41 15.47 18.79 11.74
CA VAL A 41 14.19 18.45 11.13
C VAL A 41 13.16 19.53 11.46
N VAL A 42 12.42 19.97 10.44
CA VAL A 42 11.29 20.87 10.60
C VAL A 42 10.01 20.05 10.48
N THR A 43 9.13 20.18 11.47
CA THR A 43 7.85 19.49 11.47
C THR A 43 6.78 20.26 10.71
N GLY A 44 5.65 19.60 10.46
CA GLY A 44 4.50 20.18 9.78
C GLY A 44 3.84 21.34 10.52
N ASN A 45 3.99 21.40 11.84
CA ASN A 45 3.56 22.52 12.67
C ASN A 45 4.62 23.64 12.76
N GLY A 46 5.81 23.43 12.19
CA GLY A 46 6.91 24.40 12.19
C GLY A 46 7.92 24.23 13.33
N ASP A 47 7.80 23.17 14.13
CA ASP A 47 8.77 22.90 15.20
C ASP A 47 10.13 22.54 14.61
N LYS A 48 11.19 22.96 15.29
CA LYS A 48 12.58 22.68 14.90
C LYS A 48 13.20 21.69 15.87
N ILE A 49 13.55 20.52 15.35
CA ILE A 49 14.13 19.42 16.13
C ILE A 49 15.57 19.19 15.66
N TYR A 50 16.52 19.49 16.54
CA TYR A 50 17.93 19.21 16.29
C TYR A 50 18.29 17.80 16.75
N TYR A 51 19.19 17.14 16.01
CA TYR A 51 19.62 15.78 16.30
C TYR A 51 21.15 15.64 16.31
N GLU A 52 21.66 14.62 16.99
CA GLU A 52 23.04 14.17 16.80
C GLU A 52 23.12 13.09 15.72
N TYR A 53 22.13 12.19 15.73
CA TYR A 53 21.97 11.12 14.75
C TYR A 53 20.53 11.06 14.24
N MET A 54 20.35 10.78 12.95
CA MET A 54 19.03 10.64 12.34
C MET A 54 18.89 9.28 11.65
N VAL A 55 17.83 8.55 12.00
CA VAL A 55 17.42 7.32 11.32
C VAL A 55 16.19 7.63 10.46
N VAL A 56 16.32 7.49 9.14
CA VAL A 56 15.22 7.75 8.21
C VAL A 56 14.45 6.45 7.94
N ALA A 57 13.23 6.36 8.46
CA ALA A 57 12.36 5.17 8.35
C ALA A 57 10.95 5.51 7.82
N VAL A 58 10.87 6.44 6.87
CA VAL A 58 9.61 7.04 6.37
C VAL A 58 8.79 6.14 5.43
N GLY A 59 9.33 4.98 5.05
CA GLY A 59 8.63 4.03 4.17
C GLY A 59 8.50 4.51 2.72
N ILE A 60 7.41 4.10 2.05
CA ILE A 60 7.12 4.39 0.65
C ILE A 60 5.65 4.81 0.48
N ARG A 61 5.39 5.79 -0.38
CA ARG A 61 4.05 6.22 -0.79
C ARG A 61 3.57 5.43 -2.00
N ASN A 62 2.28 5.11 -2.03
CA ASN A 62 1.65 4.60 -3.25
C ASN A 62 1.18 5.80 -4.09
N ASP A 63 1.66 5.91 -5.32
CA ASP A 63 1.29 6.98 -6.25
C ASP A 63 0.05 6.57 -7.08
N TYR A 64 -1.10 6.42 -6.44
CA TYR A 64 -2.34 6.02 -7.14
C TYR A 64 -2.79 7.06 -8.16
N ASP A 65 -2.50 8.34 -7.89
CA ASP A 65 -2.75 9.50 -8.73
C ASP A 65 -2.07 9.44 -10.11
N LYS A 66 -0.98 8.67 -10.23
CA LYS A 66 -0.26 8.52 -11.51
C LYS A 66 -0.96 7.60 -12.51
N VAL A 67 -1.95 6.82 -12.09
CA VAL A 67 -2.76 5.99 -12.99
C VAL A 67 -4.10 6.67 -13.18
N ILE A 68 -4.34 7.18 -14.40
CA ILE A 68 -5.55 7.90 -14.75
C ILE A 68 -6.80 7.07 -14.38
N GLY A 69 -7.67 7.63 -13.55
CA GLY A 69 -8.93 7.01 -13.13
C GLY A 69 -8.80 6.01 -11.96
N LEU A 70 -7.59 5.71 -11.47
CA LEU A 70 -7.40 4.66 -10.47
C LEU A 70 -8.00 5.02 -9.10
N GLU A 71 -7.78 6.23 -8.60
CA GLU A 71 -8.32 6.65 -7.30
C GLU A 71 -9.86 6.63 -7.31
N GLN A 72 -10.48 7.17 -8.37
CA GLN A 72 -11.95 7.14 -8.53
C GLN A 72 -12.48 5.70 -8.58
N ALA A 73 -11.76 4.80 -9.25
CA ALA A 73 -12.12 3.39 -9.33
C ALA A 73 -11.94 2.66 -7.99
N LEU A 74 -10.91 3.01 -7.21
CA LEU A 74 -10.69 2.47 -5.87
C LEU A 74 -11.79 2.92 -4.91
N ASP A 75 -12.14 4.20 -4.93
CA ASP A 75 -13.16 4.81 -4.06
C ASP A 75 -14.57 4.33 -4.38
N ASN A 76 -14.88 3.99 -5.64
CA ASN A 76 -16.20 3.47 -6.01
C ASN A 76 -16.36 2.00 -5.53
N PRO A 77 -17.22 1.71 -4.53
CA PRO A 77 -17.36 0.36 -3.98
C PRO A 77 -17.86 -0.67 -5.00
N ASN A 78 -18.58 -0.23 -6.04
CA ASN A 78 -19.15 -1.09 -7.07
C ASN A 78 -18.21 -1.29 -8.28
N CYS A 79 -17.11 -0.53 -8.36
CA CYS A 79 -16.12 -0.72 -9.41
C CYS A 79 -15.21 -1.91 -9.06
N PRO A 80 -15.02 -2.91 -9.95
CA PRO A 80 -14.23 -4.12 -9.67
C PRO A 80 -12.71 -3.87 -9.75
N VAL A 81 -12.26 -2.74 -9.21
CA VAL A 81 -10.86 -2.31 -9.12
C VAL A 81 -10.51 -2.17 -7.64
N SER A 82 -9.40 -2.79 -7.22
CA SER A 82 -8.96 -2.78 -5.82
C SER A 82 -7.43 -2.88 -5.74
N THR A 83 -6.89 -2.65 -4.54
CA THR A 83 -5.46 -2.82 -4.26
C THR A 83 -5.24 -3.44 -2.89
N ILE A 84 -4.29 -4.37 -2.79
CA ILE A 84 -3.87 -4.98 -1.51
C ILE A 84 -2.89 -4.11 -0.73
N TYR A 85 -2.42 -3.00 -1.31
CA TYR A 85 -1.33 -2.18 -0.75
C TYR A 85 -1.79 -0.99 0.08
N SER A 86 -3.11 -0.79 0.20
CA SER A 86 -3.75 0.26 1.00
C SER A 86 -4.65 -0.36 2.08
N PRO A 87 -4.56 0.09 3.35
CA PRO A 87 -5.48 -0.33 4.39
C PRO A 87 -6.94 0.06 4.11
N MET A 88 -7.17 1.13 3.33
CA MET A 88 -8.52 1.58 2.98
C MET A 88 -9.18 0.66 1.93
N TYR A 89 -8.39 0.16 0.97
CA TYR A 89 -8.93 -0.55 -0.20
C TYR A 89 -8.70 -2.08 -0.16
N CYS A 90 -7.88 -2.60 0.75
CA CYS A 90 -7.47 -4.01 0.71
C CYS A 90 -8.64 -4.98 0.93
N SER A 91 -9.63 -4.62 1.76
CA SER A 91 -10.81 -5.46 2.01
C SER A 91 -11.66 -5.64 0.75
N LYS A 92 -11.80 -4.59 -0.07
CA LYS A 92 -12.51 -4.63 -1.37
C LYS A 92 -11.97 -5.70 -2.32
N THR A 93 -10.67 -6.00 -2.22
CA THR A 93 -10.05 -7.07 -3.02
C THR A 93 -10.69 -8.42 -2.75
N TRP A 94 -11.03 -8.70 -1.49
CA TRP A 94 -11.68 -9.96 -1.15
C TRP A 94 -13.12 -10.02 -1.67
N ASP A 95 -13.84 -8.90 -1.62
CA ASP A 95 -15.19 -8.82 -2.17
C ASP A 95 -15.18 -9.00 -3.70
N ASN A 96 -14.23 -8.39 -4.40
CA ASN A 96 -14.03 -8.61 -5.83
C ASN A 96 -13.75 -10.09 -6.15
N ILE A 97 -12.91 -10.77 -5.35
CA ILE A 97 -12.60 -12.20 -5.55
C ILE A 97 -13.84 -13.08 -5.33
N LYS A 98 -14.62 -12.85 -4.26
CA LYS A 98 -15.83 -13.64 -3.97
C LYS A 98 -16.91 -13.47 -5.03
N ASN A 99 -17.08 -12.25 -5.53
CA ASN A 99 -18.15 -11.91 -6.47
C ASN A 99 -17.75 -12.12 -7.94
N PHE A 100 -16.52 -12.58 -8.20
CA PHE A 100 -16.05 -12.87 -9.54
C PHE A 100 -16.81 -14.06 -10.14
N SER A 101 -17.59 -13.81 -11.19
CA SER A 101 -18.45 -14.79 -11.85
C SER A 101 -17.90 -15.28 -13.21
N GLY A 102 -16.63 -15.02 -13.50
CA GLY A 102 -15.95 -15.37 -14.75
C GLY A 102 -15.55 -14.17 -15.61
N GLY A 103 -14.78 -14.44 -16.67
CA GLY A 103 -14.15 -13.42 -17.52
C GLY A 103 -12.65 -13.29 -17.22
N HIS A 104 -12.09 -12.09 -17.39
CA HIS A 104 -10.67 -11.83 -17.15
C HIS A 104 -10.42 -11.26 -15.75
N ALA A 105 -9.51 -11.88 -15.00
CA ALA A 105 -9.00 -11.34 -13.76
C ALA A 105 -7.56 -10.83 -13.96
N LEU A 106 -7.38 -9.50 -13.90
CA LEU A 106 -6.10 -8.84 -14.13
C LEU A 106 -5.40 -8.52 -12.79
N PHE A 107 -4.12 -8.88 -12.68
CA PHE A 107 -3.29 -8.60 -11.51
C PHE A 107 -2.04 -7.83 -11.93
N THR A 108 -1.95 -6.54 -11.62
CA THR A 108 -0.87 -5.69 -12.11
C THR A 108 0.33 -5.65 -11.16
N PHE A 109 1.52 -5.41 -11.72
CA PHE A 109 2.73 -5.14 -10.95
C PHE A 109 3.47 -3.93 -11.54
N PRO A 110 3.86 -2.91 -10.75
CA PRO A 110 4.57 -1.76 -11.29
C PRO A 110 5.99 -2.12 -11.76
N VAL A 111 6.44 -1.52 -12.86
CA VAL A 111 7.76 -1.82 -13.47
C VAL A 111 8.93 -1.48 -12.57
N LYS A 112 8.85 -0.37 -11.81
CA LYS A 112 9.94 0.10 -10.94
C LYS A 112 10.09 -0.68 -9.63
N GLY A 113 9.40 -1.82 -9.51
CA GLY A 113 9.31 -2.56 -8.26
C GLY A 113 8.42 -1.82 -7.26
N GLY A 114 8.22 -2.45 -6.09
CA GLY A 114 7.40 -1.89 -5.02
C GLY A 114 7.63 -2.64 -3.72
N LYS A 115 7.02 -2.17 -2.63
CA LYS A 115 7.06 -2.89 -1.36
C LYS A 115 6.51 -4.31 -1.56
N CYS A 116 7.28 -5.32 -1.13
CA CYS A 116 6.89 -6.73 -1.22
C CYS A 116 6.38 -7.12 -2.63
N SER A 117 7.29 -7.17 -3.60
CA SER A 117 6.95 -7.45 -5.01
C SER A 117 6.17 -8.76 -5.22
N GLY A 118 6.49 -9.79 -4.44
CA GLY A 118 5.76 -11.06 -4.46
C GLY A 118 4.31 -10.99 -3.95
N ALA A 119 3.85 -9.89 -3.37
CA ALA A 119 2.48 -9.79 -2.85
C ALA A 119 1.43 -9.76 -3.98
N ALA A 120 1.72 -9.13 -5.11
CA ALA A 120 0.85 -9.13 -6.30
C ALA A 120 0.66 -10.56 -6.85
N VAL A 121 1.74 -11.33 -6.92
CA VAL A 121 1.71 -12.74 -7.33
C VAL A 121 1.03 -13.61 -6.26
N LYS A 122 1.22 -13.30 -4.98
CA LYS A 122 0.59 -14.02 -3.87
C LYS A 122 -0.94 -13.90 -3.90
N ILE A 123 -1.47 -12.68 -4.06
CA ILE A 123 -2.93 -12.50 -4.10
C ILE A 123 -3.54 -13.18 -5.33
N MET A 124 -2.84 -13.16 -6.46
CA MET A 124 -3.21 -13.86 -7.68
C MET A 124 -3.36 -15.38 -7.46
N PHE A 125 -2.36 -16.04 -6.84
CA PHE A 125 -2.47 -17.47 -6.53
C PHE A 125 -3.55 -17.78 -5.49
N LEU A 126 -3.73 -16.92 -4.49
CA LEU A 126 -4.78 -17.09 -3.47
C LEU A 126 -6.19 -16.94 -4.08
N ALA A 127 -6.37 -16.00 -5.01
CA ALA A 127 -7.61 -15.85 -5.75
C ALA A 127 -7.89 -17.09 -6.62
N GLN A 128 -6.87 -17.58 -7.34
CA GLN A 128 -6.97 -18.78 -8.15
C GLN A 128 -7.32 -20.03 -7.31
N ASP A 129 -6.67 -20.21 -6.16
CA ASP A 129 -6.98 -21.31 -5.23
C ASP A 129 -8.40 -21.21 -4.68
N TYR A 130 -8.86 -20.00 -4.33
CA TYR A 130 -10.23 -19.79 -3.90
C TYR A 130 -11.24 -20.14 -5.00
N TRP A 131 -11.05 -19.63 -6.21
CA TRP A 131 -11.94 -19.91 -7.34
C TRP A 131 -12.01 -21.41 -7.65
N LYS A 132 -10.87 -22.12 -7.63
CA LYS A 132 -10.86 -23.59 -7.76
C LYS A 132 -11.70 -24.31 -6.70
N LYS A 133 -11.77 -23.77 -5.48
CA LYS A 133 -12.53 -24.35 -4.37
C LYS A 133 -14.02 -24.04 -4.45
N VAL A 134 -14.40 -22.87 -4.97
CA VAL A 134 -15.82 -22.46 -5.09
C VAL A 134 -16.41 -22.74 -6.48
N SER A 135 -15.60 -23.13 -7.47
CA SER A 135 -15.96 -23.45 -8.86
C SER A 135 -14.87 -24.40 -9.44
N PHE A 136 -15.07 -25.68 -9.78
CA PHE A 136 -16.00 -26.25 -10.75
C PHE A 136 -16.12 -27.78 -10.60
N ASP A 137 -17.35 -28.29 -10.53
CA ASP A 137 -17.72 -29.71 -10.60
C ASP A 137 -18.47 -30.04 -11.92
N SER A 138 -18.35 -29.21 -12.96
CA SER A 138 -18.94 -29.49 -14.28
C SER A 138 -18.06 -29.01 -15.43
N GLU A 139 -17.94 -29.85 -16.47
CA GLU A 139 -17.03 -29.73 -17.61
C GLU A 139 -17.24 -28.48 -18.51
N THR A 140 -18.25 -27.63 -18.23
CA THR A 140 -18.74 -26.62 -19.19
C THR A 140 -18.34 -25.16 -18.91
N ASP A 141 -17.69 -24.83 -17.79
CA ASP A 141 -17.39 -23.44 -17.42
C ASP A 141 -15.88 -23.13 -17.35
N LYS A 142 -15.14 -23.52 -18.40
CA LYS A 142 -13.80 -22.95 -18.66
C LYS A 142 -13.90 -21.48 -19.08
N LYS A 143 -14.38 -20.59 -18.19
CA LYS A 143 -14.32 -19.14 -18.39
C LYS A 143 -12.91 -18.66 -18.08
N TYR A 144 -12.06 -18.84 -19.08
CA TYR A 144 -10.71 -18.29 -19.29
C TYR A 144 -10.15 -17.38 -18.19
N LEU A 145 -9.47 -17.98 -17.20
CA LEU A 145 -8.60 -17.22 -16.31
C LEU A 145 -7.31 -16.86 -17.07
N HIS A 146 -7.31 -15.72 -17.75
CA HIS A 146 -6.06 -15.11 -18.20
C HIS A 146 -5.52 -14.20 -17.12
N THR A 147 -4.61 -14.74 -16.34
CA THR A 147 -3.82 -14.01 -15.37
C THR A 147 -2.67 -13.32 -16.10
N PHE A 148 -2.76 -12.00 -16.26
CA PHE A 148 -1.64 -11.20 -16.76
C PHE A 148 -1.01 -10.41 -15.62
N ILE A 149 0.32 -10.43 -15.57
CA ILE A 149 1.12 -9.45 -14.84
C ILE A 149 1.61 -8.45 -15.88
N HIS A 150 0.91 -7.31 -16.00
CA HIS A 150 1.37 -6.23 -16.86
C HIS A 150 2.28 -5.28 -16.08
N GLY A 151 3.50 -5.08 -16.58
CA GLY A 151 4.36 -3.97 -16.17
C GLY A 151 4.01 -2.73 -16.99
N SER A 152 3.42 -1.71 -16.35
CA SER A 152 3.14 -0.43 -17.00
C SER A 152 4.43 0.26 -17.46
N GLN A 153 4.64 0.40 -18.77
CA GLN A 153 5.84 1.05 -19.35
C GLN A 153 5.95 2.54 -19.00
N GLU A 154 7.19 3.03 -18.95
CA GLU A 154 7.52 4.46 -18.83
C GLU A 154 7.22 5.23 -20.11
N GLY A 155 6.43 6.28 -19.97
CA GLY A 155 6.32 7.40 -20.90
C GLY A 155 5.57 8.51 -20.19
N TYR A 156 6.15 9.71 -20.15
CA TYR A 156 5.66 10.92 -19.45
C TYR A 156 5.95 11.04 -17.96
N PHE A 157 7.18 11.27 -17.50
CA PHE A 157 7.41 12.11 -16.30
C PHE A 157 8.84 12.66 -16.30
N GLN A 158 9.05 13.81 -16.96
CA GLN A 158 10.16 14.71 -16.66
C GLN A 158 9.64 15.78 -15.69
N GLY A 159 10.31 15.92 -14.54
CA GLY A 159 10.24 17.10 -13.68
C GLY A 159 9.01 17.22 -12.78
N ALA A 160 9.16 16.92 -11.50
CA ALA A 160 8.41 17.57 -10.44
C ALA A 160 9.16 17.45 -9.11
N SER A 161 9.69 18.56 -8.61
CA SER A 161 10.04 18.73 -7.20
C SER A 161 8.74 18.75 -6.39
N ALA A 162 8.54 17.79 -5.49
CA ALA A 162 7.38 17.77 -4.61
C ALA A 162 7.83 18.03 -3.17
N SER A 163 7.16 18.99 -2.51
CA SER A 163 7.08 19.10 -1.05
C SER A 163 6.08 18.04 -0.58
N TYR A 164 6.38 17.37 0.54
CA TYR A 164 5.74 16.11 0.92
C TYR A 164 4.98 16.23 2.25
N PRO A 165 3.64 16.34 2.24
CA PRO A 165 2.87 16.30 3.47
C PRO A 165 2.60 14.84 3.90
N GLY A 166 3.01 14.48 5.13
CA GLY A 166 2.35 13.40 5.89
C GLY A 166 3.22 12.26 6.44
N LEU A 167 4.44 12.52 6.92
CA LEU A 167 5.33 11.48 7.46
C LEU A 167 5.58 11.63 8.96
N GLN A 168 5.06 10.73 9.80
CA GLN A 168 5.41 10.71 11.23
C GLN A 168 6.90 10.42 11.42
N LEU A 169 7.60 11.34 12.08
CA LEU A 169 9.03 11.25 12.37
C LEU A 169 9.25 10.75 13.79
N LEU A 170 10.01 9.67 13.94
CA LEU A 170 10.55 9.26 15.24
C LEU A 170 11.99 9.78 15.35
N VAL A 171 12.21 10.76 16.22
CA VAL A 171 13.56 11.23 16.56
C VAL A 171 13.99 10.55 17.84
N PHE A 172 15.12 9.84 17.78
CA PHE A 172 15.74 9.24 18.96
C PHE A 172 16.65 10.30 19.59
N LYS A 173 16.31 10.75 20.79
CA LYS A 173 17.24 11.52 21.62
C LYS A 173 17.95 10.54 22.54
N THR A 174 19.27 10.50 22.49
CA THR A 174 20.10 9.87 23.51
C THR A 174 20.48 10.94 24.52
N ASP A 175 20.33 10.63 25.80
CA ASP A 175 20.83 11.47 26.91
C ASP A 175 22.36 11.47 26.97
#